data_AF-A0A7Y6UCT0-F1
#
_entry.id   AF-A0A7Y6UCT0-F1
#
_cell.length_a   1.000
_cell.length_b   1.000
_cell.length_c   1.000
_cell.angle_alpha   90.00
_cell.angle_beta   90.00
_cell.angle_gamma   90.00
#
_symmetry.space_group_name_H-M   'P 1'
#
loop_
_entity.id
_entity.type
_entity.pdbx_description
1 polymer ?
#
loop_
_entity_poly.entity_id
_entity_poly.type
_entity_poly.pdbx_seq_one_letter_code
_entity_poly.pdbx_strand_id
1 'polypeptide(L)'
;MRASSKRILHSLVPVICPPAAVPYADAIVDNMALTIEASGPLLARALEAGLLAYDLGALPRHGRRAHKLTGDAAEHYYESWEHGLTPMHVQFARALNQIMSMACYEQPAMMESVGYRVEPWIEEVKKKRLTVFADDVKKQEAQIIAPDPLRPLQKKEVA
;
A
#
# COMPACT_ATOMS: atom_id res chain seq x y z
N MET A 1 -1.54 -6.37 11.73
CA MET A 1 -1.96 -7.42 10.77
C MET A 1 -1.57 -8.79 11.31
N ARG A 2 -2.44 -9.81 11.16
CA ARG A 2 -2.17 -11.18 11.66
C ARG A 2 -1.06 -11.90 10.87
N ALA A 3 -0.34 -12.81 11.53
CA ALA A 3 0.72 -13.63 10.91
C ALA A 3 0.21 -14.50 9.74
N SER A 4 -1.04 -14.97 9.79
CA SER A 4 -1.66 -15.71 8.69
C SER A 4 -1.80 -14.84 7.44
N SER A 5 -2.20 -13.58 7.59
CA SER A 5 -2.35 -12.63 6.48
C SER A 5 -1.00 -12.28 5.87
N LYS A 6 0.03 -12.03 6.70
CA LYS A 6 1.42 -11.83 6.23
C LYS A 6 1.91 -13.01 5.38
N ARG A 7 1.63 -14.24 5.80
CA ARG A 7 2.02 -15.44 5.04
C ARG A 7 1.36 -15.51 3.66
N ILE A 8 0.08 -15.17 3.57
CA ILE A 8 -0.66 -15.13 2.30
C ILE A 8 -0.06 -14.05 1.39
N LEU A 9 0.17 -12.84 1.91
CA LEU A 9 0.80 -11.76 1.14
C LEU A 9 2.20 -12.14 0.65
N HIS A 10 3.01 -12.78 1.48
CA HIS A 10 4.34 -13.24 1.08
C HIS A 10 4.29 -14.26 -0.07
N SER A 11 3.26 -15.12 -0.10
CA SER A 11 3.07 -16.05 -1.23
C SER A 11 2.63 -15.37 -2.54
N LEU A 12 2.08 -14.16 -2.45
CA LEU A 12 1.63 -13.37 -3.60
C LEU A 12 2.74 -12.51 -4.20
N VAL A 13 3.82 -12.20 -3.46
CA VAL A 13 4.95 -11.42 -3.98
C VAL A 13 5.49 -11.98 -5.30
N PRO A 14 5.85 -13.27 -5.43
CA PRO A 14 6.35 -13.81 -6.70
C PRO A 14 5.28 -13.90 -7.80
N VAL A 15 4.00 -13.72 -7.47
CA VAL A 15 2.88 -13.77 -8.43
C VAL A 15 2.56 -12.38 -8.99
N ILE A 16 2.59 -11.36 -8.15
CA ILE A 16 2.19 -9.98 -8.50
C ILE A 16 3.40 -9.13 -8.89
N CYS A 17 4.52 -9.28 -8.16
CA CYS A 17 5.69 -8.45 -8.34
C CYS A 17 6.64 -9.05 -9.39
N PRO A 18 7.48 -8.21 -10.04
CA PRO A 18 8.52 -8.72 -10.93
C PRO A 18 9.52 -9.63 -10.18
N PRO A 19 10.22 -10.57 -10.85
CA PRO A 19 11.14 -11.50 -10.19
C PRO A 19 12.24 -10.84 -9.37
N ALA A 20 12.67 -9.64 -9.76
CA ALA A 20 13.66 -8.83 -9.03
C ALA A 20 13.19 -8.41 -7.62
N ALA A 21 11.89 -8.45 -7.34
CA ALA A 21 11.30 -8.05 -6.07
C ALA A 21 11.31 -9.17 -5.01
N VAL A 22 11.52 -10.42 -5.41
CA VAL A 22 11.47 -11.59 -4.50
C VAL A 22 12.42 -11.46 -3.29
N PRO A 23 13.68 -10.99 -3.43
CA PRO A 23 14.57 -10.77 -2.28
C PRO A 23 14.05 -9.74 -1.27
N TYR A 24 13.09 -8.90 -1.66
CA TYR A 24 12.52 -7.83 -0.83
C TYR A 24 11.11 -8.16 -0.32
N ALA A 25 10.67 -9.42 -0.44
CA ALA A 25 9.30 -9.84 -0.09
C ALA A 25 8.87 -9.41 1.32
N ASP A 26 9.72 -9.59 2.32
CA ASP A 26 9.43 -9.17 3.69
C ASP A 26 9.19 -7.65 3.80
N ALA A 27 10.08 -6.84 3.20
CA ALA A 27 9.96 -5.38 3.21
C ALA A 27 8.70 -4.89 2.47
N ILE A 28 8.34 -5.55 1.37
CA ILE A 28 7.11 -5.26 0.61
C ILE A 28 5.88 -5.59 1.45
N VAL A 29 5.85 -6.76 2.09
CA VAL A 29 4.73 -7.19 2.94
C VAL A 29 4.60 -6.30 4.18
N ASP A 30 5.72 -5.87 4.76
CA ASP A 30 5.72 -4.95 5.90
C ASP A 30 5.23 -3.55 5.51
N ASN A 31 5.65 -3.00 4.36
CA ASN A 31 5.10 -1.73 3.86
C ASN A 31 3.59 -1.85 3.61
N MET A 32 3.15 -2.92 2.95
CA MET A 32 1.73 -3.19 2.73
C MET A 32 0.96 -3.31 4.06
N ALA A 33 1.52 -3.97 5.08
CA ALA A 33 0.92 -4.07 6.40
C ALA A 33 0.69 -2.68 7.01
N LEU A 34 1.68 -1.79 6.92
CA LEU A 34 1.60 -0.41 7.40
C LEU A 34 0.52 0.38 6.64
N THR A 35 0.46 0.25 5.30
CA THR A 35 -0.58 0.88 4.49
C THR A 35 -1.99 0.46 4.95
N ILE A 36 -2.18 -0.84 5.19
CA ILE A 36 -3.47 -1.40 5.61
C ILE A 36 -3.84 -0.91 7.01
N GLU A 37 -2.89 -0.88 7.95
CA GLU A 37 -3.12 -0.40 9.32
C GLU A 37 -3.46 1.09 9.35
N ALA A 38 -2.83 1.91 8.50
CA ALA A 38 -3.12 3.32 8.36
C ALA A 38 -4.51 3.60 7.76
N SER A 39 -5.09 2.64 7.02
CA SER A 39 -6.36 2.79 6.31
C SER A 39 -7.62 2.71 7.20
N GLY A 40 -7.44 2.41 8.49
CA GLY A 40 -8.51 2.33 9.48
C GLY A 40 -9.00 0.89 9.76
N PRO A 41 -9.64 0.67 10.92
CA PRO A 41 -9.88 -0.67 11.45
C PRO A 41 -10.88 -1.49 10.64
N LEU A 42 -11.85 -0.84 9.98
CA LEU A 42 -12.86 -1.53 9.18
C LEU A 42 -12.24 -2.12 7.90
N LEU A 43 -11.45 -1.33 7.19
CA LEU A 43 -10.76 -1.77 5.98
C LEU A 43 -9.71 -2.84 6.27
N ALA A 44 -8.92 -2.67 7.34
CA ALA A 44 -7.98 -3.68 7.79
C ALA A 44 -8.65 -5.05 8.05
N ARG A 45 -9.79 -5.06 8.76
CA ARG A 45 -10.56 -6.29 9.01
C ARG A 45 -11.15 -6.90 7.74
N ALA A 46 -11.69 -6.07 6.85
CA ALA A 46 -12.25 -6.53 5.59
C ALA A 46 -11.18 -7.20 4.71
N LEU A 47 -9.98 -6.61 4.65
CA LEU A 47 -8.87 -7.18 3.90
C LEU A 47 -8.36 -8.49 4.52
N GLU A 48 -8.23 -8.56 5.85
CA GLU A 48 -7.87 -9.80 6.53
C GLU A 48 -8.88 -10.93 6.24
N ALA A 49 -10.18 -10.62 6.24
CA ALA A 49 -11.22 -11.57 5.88
C ALA A 49 -11.13 -12.00 4.41
N GLY A 50 -10.90 -11.06 3.49
CA GLY A 50 -10.70 -11.35 2.07
C GLY A 50 -9.49 -12.23 1.80
N LEU A 51 -8.36 -11.98 2.47
CA LEU A 51 -7.15 -12.81 2.36
C LEU A 51 -7.41 -14.23 2.85
N LEU A 52 -8.14 -14.40 3.94
CA LEU A 52 -8.53 -15.73 4.42
C LEU A 52 -9.48 -16.45 3.45
N ALA A 53 -10.44 -15.72 2.86
CA ALA A 53 -11.33 -16.28 1.85
C ALA A 53 -10.56 -16.72 0.59
N TYR A 54 -9.60 -15.92 0.15
CA TYR A 54 -8.65 -16.27 -0.91
C TYR A 54 -7.86 -17.53 -0.56
N ASP A 55 -7.28 -17.59 0.63
CA ASP A 55 -6.45 -18.72 1.04
C ASP A 55 -7.22 -20.03 1.13
N LEU A 56 -8.45 -19.99 1.63
CA LEU A 56 -9.33 -21.16 1.75
C LEU A 56 -10.00 -21.54 0.44
N GLY A 57 -10.26 -20.57 -0.45
CA GLY A 57 -10.92 -20.79 -1.74
C GLY A 57 -10.13 -21.70 -2.69
N ALA A 58 -8.83 -21.90 -2.44
CA ALA A 58 -8.01 -22.84 -3.21
C ALA A 58 -8.29 -24.31 -2.86
N LEU A 59 -8.81 -24.60 -1.66
CA LEU A 59 -8.97 -25.97 -1.15
C LEU A 59 -9.84 -26.86 -2.06
N PRO A 60 -11.02 -26.43 -2.55
CA PRO A 60 -11.89 -27.30 -3.33
C PRO A 60 -11.28 -27.76 -4.66
N ARG A 61 -10.43 -26.94 -5.28
CA ARG A 61 -9.84 -27.21 -6.60
C ARG A 61 -8.42 -27.77 -6.52
N HIS A 62 -7.62 -27.32 -5.55
CA HIS A 62 -6.20 -27.64 -5.46
C HIS A 62 -5.84 -28.56 -4.29
N GLY A 63 -6.81 -28.87 -3.39
CA GLY A 63 -6.59 -29.68 -2.19
C GLY A 63 -5.66 -29.04 -1.16
N ARG A 64 -5.21 -27.80 -1.40
CA ARG A 64 -4.29 -27.04 -0.54
C ARG A 64 -4.70 -25.57 -0.51
N ARG A 65 -4.25 -24.88 0.52
CA ARG A 65 -4.47 -23.44 0.70
C ARG A 65 -3.65 -22.64 -0.32
N ALA A 66 -4.12 -21.46 -0.69
CA ALA A 66 -3.51 -20.64 -1.73
C ALA A 66 -2.04 -20.30 -1.43
N HIS A 67 -1.71 -19.99 -0.17
CA HIS A 67 -0.32 -19.66 0.21
C HIS A 67 0.68 -20.83 0.09
N LYS A 68 0.20 -22.04 -0.18
CA LYS A 68 1.02 -23.23 -0.44
C LYS A 68 1.10 -23.57 -1.93
N LEU A 69 0.46 -22.79 -2.80
CA LEU A 69 0.65 -22.87 -4.24
C LEU A 69 1.94 -22.16 -4.60
N THR A 70 2.60 -22.60 -5.67
CA THR A 70 3.90 -22.11 -6.13
C THR A 70 3.96 -22.16 -7.65
N GLY A 71 4.74 -21.27 -8.27
CA GLY A 71 4.89 -21.20 -9.73
C GLY A 71 3.55 -21.02 -10.44
N ASP A 72 3.40 -21.65 -11.59
CA ASP A 72 2.22 -21.56 -12.46
C ASP A 72 0.92 -21.79 -11.69
N ALA A 73 0.89 -22.73 -10.73
CA ALA A 73 -0.33 -23.03 -9.99
C ALA A 73 -0.80 -21.85 -9.11
N ALA A 74 0.13 -21.05 -8.59
CA ALA A 74 -0.19 -19.85 -7.83
C ALA A 74 -0.68 -18.72 -8.75
N GLU A 75 0.00 -18.54 -9.89
CA GLU A 75 -0.35 -17.56 -10.91
C GLU A 75 -1.76 -17.81 -11.46
N HIS A 76 -2.04 -19.02 -11.95
CA HIS A 76 -3.37 -19.38 -12.48
C HIS A 76 -4.47 -19.23 -11.41
N TYR A 77 -4.16 -19.52 -10.14
CA TYR A 77 -5.14 -19.35 -9.07
C TYR A 77 -5.44 -17.87 -8.83
N TYR A 78 -4.42 -17.01 -8.80
CA TYR A 78 -4.60 -15.57 -8.67
C TYR A 78 -5.33 -14.96 -9.89
N GLU A 79 -4.96 -15.35 -11.11
CA GLU A 79 -5.64 -14.95 -12.34
C GLU A 79 -7.12 -15.34 -12.33
N SER A 80 -7.47 -16.48 -11.73
CA SER A 80 -8.87 -16.88 -11.57
C SER A 80 -9.67 -15.96 -10.66
N TRP A 81 -9.01 -15.22 -9.76
CA TRP A 81 -9.64 -14.18 -8.96
C TRP A 81 -9.71 -12.85 -9.72
N GLU A 82 -8.65 -12.49 -10.46
CA GLU A 82 -8.65 -11.29 -11.31
C GLU A 82 -9.71 -11.33 -12.42
N HIS A 83 -10.04 -12.52 -12.91
CA HIS A 83 -11.07 -12.76 -13.91
C HIS A 83 -12.28 -13.52 -13.34
N GLY A 84 -12.45 -13.46 -12.02
CA GLY A 84 -13.33 -14.35 -11.27
C GLY A 84 -14.82 -14.18 -11.50
N LEU A 85 -15.56 -15.14 -10.95
CA LEU A 85 -17.00 -15.33 -11.14
C LEU A 85 -17.87 -14.16 -10.63
N THR A 86 -17.35 -13.34 -9.70
CA THR A 86 -18.10 -12.20 -9.16
C THR A 86 -17.27 -10.93 -9.21
N PRO A 87 -17.92 -9.75 -9.36
CA PRO A 87 -17.22 -8.46 -9.33
C PRO A 87 -16.40 -8.25 -8.05
N MET A 88 -16.82 -8.83 -6.93
CA MET A 88 -16.10 -8.73 -5.66
C MET A 88 -14.74 -9.43 -5.69
N HIS A 89 -14.63 -10.61 -6.32
CA HIS A 89 -13.34 -11.30 -6.46
C HIS A 89 -12.37 -10.44 -7.30
N VAL A 90 -12.87 -9.92 -8.42
CA VAL A 90 -12.09 -9.07 -9.35
C VAL A 90 -11.60 -7.81 -8.65
N GLN A 91 -12.48 -7.10 -7.96
CA GLN A 91 -12.10 -5.86 -7.25
C GLN A 91 -11.12 -6.14 -6.11
N PHE A 92 -11.30 -7.25 -5.39
CA PHE A 92 -10.37 -7.64 -4.33
C PHE A 92 -8.98 -7.98 -4.89
N ALA A 93 -8.89 -8.77 -5.95
CA ALA A 93 -7.63 -9.11 -6.58
C ALA A 93 -6.91 -7.87 -7.12
N ARG A 94 -7.62 -6.98 -7.81
CA ARG A 94 -7.09 -5.69 -8.29
C ARG A 94 -6.59 -4.80 -7.17
N ALA A 95 -7.33 -4.71 -6.06
CA ALA A 95 -6.89 -3.94 -4.90
C ALA A 95 -5.60 -4.50 -4.29
N LEU A 96 -5.49 -5.83 -4.16
CA LEU A 96 -4.25 -6.47 -3.72
C LEU A 96 -3.09 -6.20 -4.69
N ASN A 97 -3.33 -6.31 -6.00
CA ASN A 97 -2.36 -6.01 -7.03
C ASN A 97 -1.82 -4.58 -6.89
N GLN A 98 -2.73 -3.60 -6.81
CA GLN A 98 -2.37 -2.19 -6.73
C GLN A 98 -1.56 -1.86 -5.48
N ILE A 99 -2.02 -2.32 -4.30
CA ILE A 99 -1.33 -2.03 -3.04
C ILE A 99 0.03 -2.72 -3.02
N MET A 100 0.12 -3.98 -3.47
CA MET A 100 1.38 -4.73 -3.48
C MET A 100 2.38 -4.16 -4.50
N SER A 101 1.91 -3.78 -5.69
CA SER A 101 2.72 -3.13 -6.72
C SER A 101 3.26 -1.78 -6.22
N MET A 102 2.43 -0.98 -5.56
CA MET A 102 2.87 0.26 -4.92
C MET A 102 3.96 -0.03 -3.88
N ALA A 103 3.70 -0.96 -2.95
CA ALA A 103 4.65 -1.34 -1.91
C ALA A 103 5.97 -1.91 -2.48
N CYS A 104 5.91 -2.56 -3.65
CA CYS A 104 7.07 -3.08 -4.39
C CYS A 104 7.92 -1.95 -4.95
N TYR A 105 7.33 -1.03 -5.72
CA TYR A 105 8.08 0.03 -6.40
C TYR A 105 8.50 1.19 -5.47
N GLU A 106 7.96 1.26 -4.27
CA GLU A 106 8.45 2.16 -3.21
C GLU A 106 9.70 1.63 -2.49
N GLN A 107 10.11 0.37 -2.71
CA GLN A 107 11.34 -0.13 -2.09
C GLN A 107 12.57 0.56 -2.72
N PRO A 108 13.50 1.11 -1.93
CA PRO A 108 14.67 1.81 -2.46
C PRO A 108 15.48 0.97 -3.45
N ALA A 109 15.64 -0.32 -3.18
CA ALA A 109 16.33 -1.24 -4.07
C ALA A 109 15.59 -1.45 -5.40
N MET A 110 14.25 -1.47 -5.39
CA MET A 110 13.45 -1.54 -6.61
C MET A 110 13.52 -0.24 -7.40
N MET A 111 13.40 0.92 -6.73
CA MET A 111 13.58 2.23 -7.36
C MET A 111 14.94 2.34 -8.06
N GLU A 112 16.01 1.93 -7.37
CA GLU A 112 17.35 1.91 -7.94
C GLU A 112 17.45 0.98 -9.15
N SER A 113 16.86 -0.23 -9.07
CA SER A 113 16.90 -1.21 -10.16
C SER A 113 16.26 -0.73 -11.46
N VAL A 114 15.23 0.12 -11.37
CA VAL A 114 14.54 0.71 -12.52
C VAL A 114 15.09 2.09 -12.90
N GLY A 115 16.18 2.54 -12.25
CA GLY A 115 16.80 3.83 -12.50
C GLY A 115 16.01 5.03 -11.98
N TYR A 116 15.03 4.82 -11.09
CA TYR A 116 14.23 5.89 -10.51
C TYR A 116 15.02 6.60 -9.40
N ARG A 117 15.62 7.74 -9.75
CA ARG A 117 16.42 8.61 -8.85
C ARG A 117 15.86 10.02 -8.89
N VAL A 118 14.88 10.29 -8.04
CA VAL A 118 14.12 11.56 -8.07
C VAL A 118 14.62 12.60 -7.09
N GLU A 119 15.39 12.19 -6.09
CA GLU A 119 15.89 13.03 -4.99
C GLU A 119 16.67 14.25 -5.49
N PRO A 120 17.59 14.14 -6.47
CA PRO A 120 18.30 15.32 -6.98
C PRO A 120 17.35 16.33 -7.62
N TRP A 121 16.36 15.84 -8.37
CA TRP A 121 15.35 16.68 -9.01
C TRP A 121 14.39 17.32 -7.98
N ILE A 122 13.98 16.57 -6.95
CA ILE A 122 13.17 17.08 -5.85
C ILE A 122 13.90 18.22 -5.15
N GLU A 123 15.18 18.07 -4.84
CA GLU A 123 15.98 19.12 -4.19
C GLU A 123 16.15 20.36 -5.09
N GLU A 124 16.34 20.17 -6.41
CA GLU A 124 16.39 21.27 -7.37
C GLU A 124 15.07 22.06 -7.41
N VAL A 125 13.94 21.35 -7.56
CA VAL A 125 12.61 21.97 -7.63
C VAL A 125 12.25 22.63 -6.31
N LYS A 126 12.57 22.00 -5.18
CA LYS A 126 12.39 22.56 -3.84
C LYS A 126 13.16 23.86 -3.68
N LYS A 127 14.44 23.89 -4.05
CA LYS A 127 15.26 25.11 -4.03
C LYS A 127 14.63 26.20 -4.89
N LYS A 128 14.20 25.87 -6.11
CA LYS A 128 13.54 26.82 -7.02
C LYS A 128 12.25 27.37 -6.41
N ARG A 129 11.37 26.49 -5.90
CA ARG A 129 10.09 26.90 -5.31
C ARG A 129 10.26 27.76 -4.07
N LEU A 130 11.17 27.39 -3.18
CA LEU A 130 11.46 28.18 -1.98
C LEU A 130 12.13 29.52 -2.29
N THR A 131 12.75 29.67 -3.47
CA THR A 131 13.31 30.95 -3.91
C THR A 131 12.24 31.82 -4.57
N VAL A 132 11.43 31.25 -5.46
CA VAL A 132 10.44 32.01 -6.26
C VAL A 132 9.17 32.32 -5.46
N PHE A 133 8.70 31.37 -4.65
CA PHE A 133 7.44 31.47 -3.90
C PHE A 133 7.69 31.65 -2.39
N ALA A 134 8.86 32.16 -2.00
CA ALA A 134 9.23 32.31 -0.59
C ALA A 134 8.17 33.07 0.21
N ASP A 135 7.68 34.18 -0.35
CA ASP A 135 6.70 35.05 0.30
C ASP A 135 5.31 34.42 0.34
N ASP A 136 4.92 33.71 -0.71
CA ASP A 136 3.65 32.96 -0.75
C ASP A 136 3.66 31.81 0.27
N VAL A 137 4.79 31.10 0.40
CA VAL A 137 4.97 30.05 1.41
C VAL A 137 4.86 30.63 2.81
N LYS A 138 5.55 31.74 3.12
CA LYS A 138 5.45 32.42 4.42
C LYS A 138 4.02 32.88 4.71
N LYS A 139 3.33 33.43 3.72
CA LYS A 139 1.93 33.86 3.85
C LYS A 139 1.01 32.67 4.15
N GLN A 140 1.21 31.55 3.47
CA GLN A 140 0.43 30.33 3.69
C GLN A 140 0.71 29.70 5.07
N GLU A 141 1.97 29.63 5.49
CA GLU A 141 2.34 29.15 6.82
C GLU A 141 1.71 30.01 7.93
N ALA A 142 1.73 31.34 7.75
CA ALA A 142 1.07 32.26 8.66
C ALA A 142 -0.46 32.04 8.72
N GLN A 143 -1.09 31.72 7.58
CA GLN A 143 -2.52 31.38 7.54
C GLN A 143 -2.86 30.07 8.25
N ILE A 144 -2.00 29.04 8.16
CA ILE A 144 -2.22 27.75 8.82
C ILE A 144 -2.13 27.89 10.35
N ILE A 145 -1.22 28.75 10.84
CA ILE A 145 -1.01 29.00 12.27
C ILE A 145 -2.02 30.02 12.81
N ALA A 146 -2.55 30.90 11.96
CA ALA A 146 -3.54 31.88 12.35
C ALA A 146 -4.77 31.20 12.98
N PRO A 147 -5.37 31.81 14.03
CA PRO A 147 -6.60 31.31 14.60
C PRO A 147 -7.66 31.15 13.50
N ASP A 148 -8.30 29.98 13.46
CA ASP A 148 -9.38 29.70 12.51
C ASP A 148 -10.45 30.80 12.60
N PRO A 149 -10.66 31.60 11.54
CA PRO A 149 -11.57 32.73 11.57
C PRO A 149 -13.03 32.32 11.80
N LEU A 150 -13.36 31.03 11.65
CA LEU A 150 -14.69 30.47 11.87
C LEU A 150 -14.83 29.77 13.23
N ARG A 151 -13.76 29.63 14.02
CA ARG A 151 -13.81 29.13 15.41
C ARG A 151 -13.52 30.26 16.39
N PRO A 152 -14.51 30.75 17.14
CA PRO A 152 -14.25 31.75 18.17
C PRO A 152 -13.26 31.20 19.21
N LEU A 153 -12.24 32.00 19.53
CA LEU A 153 -11.27 31.69 20.58
C LEU A 153 -12.03 31.47 21.89
N GLN A 154 -12.00 30.24 22.42
CA GLN A 154 -12.49 29.98 23.77
C GLN A 154 -11.64 30.79 24.75
N LYS A 155 -12.22 31.86 25.31
CA LYS A 155 -11.63 32.53 26.47
C LYS A 155 -11.52 31.48 27.57
N LYS A 156 -10.29 31.13 27.95
CA LYS A 156 -10.06 30.42 29.22
C LYS A 156 -10.62 31.32 30.32
N GLU A 157 -11.70 30.89 30.95
CA GLU A 157 -12.10 31.43 32.25
C GLU A 157 -10.97 31.09 33.22
N VAL A 158 -10.25 32.14 33.63
CA VAL A 158 -9.28 32.08 34.71
C VAL A 158 -10.11 32.09 35.99
N ALA A 159 -10.06 30.97 36.72
CA ALA A 159 -10.64 30.80 38.05
C ALA A 159 -9.95 31.69 39.10
#